data_AF-A0A9N8ESW6-F1
#
_entry.id   AF-A0A9N8ESW6-F1
#
_cell.length_a   1.000
_cell.length_b   1.000
_cell.length_c   1.000
_cell.angle_alpha   90.00
_cell.angle_beta   90.00
_cell.angle_gamma   90.00
#
_symmetry.space_group_name_H-M   'P 1'
#
loop_
_entity.id
_entity.type
_entity.pdbx_description
1 polymer ?
#
loop_
_entity_poly.entity_id
_entity_poly.type
_entity_poly.pdbx_seq_one_letter_code
_entity_poly.pdbx_strand_id
1 'polypeptide(L)'
;MTWSPSRNSAFRRVSESPADASSADVGVEFLGSQENGMVLVHPTTNDSHLLVLCHELNRLMQLPAVTNDFGKWIGDPEKDYSARNIQGGRIEIFLENAVGKGSNAFDAIIGERLPGGAKDKILNYARSQAQRDPRLGDMEYGNFSLICTYGPVDAQAPHLDSLKPNFQFGLILSDNAPGTLFYESAVDVSDVNALVEHWKNVDTILGSPYKRATAMPPALVQAMERDASVLLLLSHFGRVLLPERSVYDRMRHKEKLATGSLLSLPGSVVHAGPASTDFRAVIFFSGWPNGSEVAPYDPDVQYTSVLLMAHFVSLLWQAEGVGYPERLYLLQRLAQYTETSMVKEVYRHFGPGPLANFIGNIEEQTYKKYASREDYIEQIARTKDMGAGLGGGPTEEQPFAEGDYKKRSIAGMLTLWEGEEFLVEVLQRKADGQIILRYPNNEDGKPDELEGNLPEDNFQLVMKKRSQQNLFDGTNGTLYDNDGNKIHVYMGRKS
;
A
#
# COMPACT_ATOMS: atom_id res chain seq x y z
N MET A 1 6.98 41.04 -33.13
CA MET A 1 6.31 39.72 -33.12
C MET A 1 5.69 39.54 -31.75
N THR A 2 4.40 39.80 -31.66
CA THR A 2 3.59 39.72 -30.44
C THR A 2 2.78 38.44 -30.50
N TRP A 3 2.93 37.58 -29.49
CA TRP A 3 2.26 36.29 -29.41
C TRP A 3 0.95 36.45 -28.63
N SER A 4 -0.15 36.03 -29.24
CA SER A 4 -1.51 36.05 -28.70
C SER A 4 -1.93 34.61 -28.41
N PRO A 5 -2.43 34.27 -27.21
CA PRO A 5 -2.92 32.92 -26.95
C PRO A 5 -4.39 32.82 -27.35
N SER A 6 -4.67 31.98 -28.35
CA SER A 6 -6.02 31.60 -28.75
C SER A 6 -6.65 30.65 -27.74
N ARG A 7 -7.95 30.91 -27.50
CA ARG A 7 -8.90 30.09 -26.75
C ARG A 7 -9.20 28.77 -27.48
N ASN A 8 -9.37 27.69 -26.72
CA ASN A 8 -10.52 26.77 -26.73
C ASN A 8 -10.10 25.32 -26.42
N SER A 9 -10.37 24.87 -25.20
CA SER A 9 -10.83 23.50 -24.96
C SER A 9 -12.04 23.58 -24.03
N ALA A 10 -13.23 23.48 -24.63
CA ALA A 10 -14.48 23.40 -23.91
C ALA A 10 -14.55 22.04 -23.20
N PHE A 11 -14.24 22.02 -21.91
CA PHE A 11 -14.64 20.92 -21.04
C PHE A 11 -16.16 20.96 -20.89
N ARG A 12 -16.82 19.97 -21.49
CA ARG A 12 -18.23 19.65 -21.23
C ARG A 12 -18.39 19.45 -19.72
N ARG A 13 -19.16 20.32 -19.08
CA ARG A 13 -19.76 20.04 -17.76
C ARG A 13 -20.53 18.73 -17.89
N VAL A 14 -20.17 17.75 -17.09
CA VAL A 14 -20.99 16.56 -16.86
C VAL A 14 -22.29 17.06 -16.25
N SER A 15 -23.38 16.74 -16.92
CA SER A 15 -24.75 17.08 -16.55
C SER A 15 -25.06 16.60 -15.13
N GLU A 16 -25.64 17.51 -14.34
CA GLU A 16 -26.33 17.23 -13.09
C GLU A 16 -27.33 16.08 -13.31
N SER A 17 -27.16 14.99 -12.56
CA SER A 17 -28.16 13.92 -12.47
C SER A 17 -29.22 14.31 -11.46
N PRO A 18 -30.46 13.81 -11.61
CA PRO A 18 -31.65 14.43 -11.06
C PRO A 18 -31.74 14.24 -9.55
N ALA A 19 -32.03 15.34 -8.87
CA ALA A 19 -32.62 15.33 -7.56
C ALA A 19 -33.95 14.59 -7.62
N ASP A 20 -34.04 13.43 -6.97
CA ASP A 20 -35.27 12.94 -6.36
C ASP A 20 -34.97 11.70 -5.49
N ALA A 21 -34.73 11.97 -4.21
CA ALA A 21 -34.93 11.01 -3.12
C ALA A 21 -35.48 11.79 -1.92
N SER A 22 -36.78 12.05 -1.97
CA SER A 22 -37.57 12.70 -0.94
C SER A 22 -37.89 11.73 0.20
N SER A 23 -36.95 11.60 1.12
CA SER A 23 -37.25 11.34 2.53
C SER A 23 -36.21 12.08 3.36
N ALA A 24 -36.32 13.41 3.40
CA ALA A 24 -35.45 14.28 4.18
C ALA A 24 -35.72 14.06 5.67
N ASP A 25 -35.06 13.04 6.24
CA ASP A 25 -34.79 13.04 7.66
C ASP A 25 -33.94 14.30 7.93
N VAL A 26 -34.47 15.20 8.76
CA VAL A 26 -34.00 16.59 8.87
C VAL A 26 -32.56 16.56 9.40
N GLY A 27 -31.58 16.64 8.50
CA GLY A 27 -30.16 16.73 8.84
C GLY A 27 -29.25 15.62 8.27
N VAL A 28 -29.63 14.87 7.25
CA VAL A 28 -28.71 13.97 6.53
C VAL A 28 -28.60 14.40 5.05
N GLU A 29 -27.37 14.56 4.55
CA GLU A 29 -27.05 14.96 3.17
C GLU A 29 -26.11 13.92 2.53
N PHE A 30 -26.47 13.38 1.37
CA PHE A 30 -25.58 12.50 0.60
C PHE A 30 -24.68 13.32 -0.32
N LEU A 31 -23.37 13.13 -0.15
CA LEU A 31 -22.32 13.66 -1.01
C LEU A 31 -21.82 12.52 -1.91
N GLY A 32 -22.37 12.39 -3.11
CA GLY A 32 -22.06 11.29 -4.05
C GLY A 32 -23.11 10.18 -4.06
N SER A 33 -22.75 8.99 -4.55
CA SER A 33 -23.69 7.86 -4.57
C SER A 33 -24.01 7.34 -3.17
N GLN A 34 -25.12 6.62 -3.06
CA GLN A 34 -25.52 5.98 -1.82
C GLN A 34 -24.51 4.91 -1.36
N GLU A 35 -23.90 4.17 -2.28
CA GLU A 35 -23.04 3.04 -1.93
C GLU A 35 -21.60 3.44 -1.59
N ASN A 36 -21.05 4.43 -2.30
CA ASN A 36 -19.62 4.80 -2.22
C ASN A 36 -19.41 6.29 -1.94
N GLY A 37 -20.48 7.07 -1.81
CA GLY A 37 -20.41 8.48 -1.44
C GLY A 37 -20.20 8.69 0.06
N MET A 38 -19.92 9.93 0.42
CA MET A 38 -19.88 10.37 1.81
C MET A 38 -21.29 10.80 2.24
N VAL A 39 -21.63 10.57 3.50
CA VAL A 39 -22.84 11.13 4.12
C VAL A 39 -22.42 12.21 5.10
N LEU A 40 -23.08 13.36 5.03
CA LEU A 40 -22.93 14.47 5.97
C LEU A 40 -24.17 14.48 6.88
N VAL A 41 -23.93 14.27 8.16
CA VAL A 41 -24.93 14.37 9.21
C VAL A 41 -24.77 15.74 9.88
N HIS A 42 -25.83 16.55 9.84
CA HIS A 42 -25.88 17.89 10.41
C HIS A 42 -26.35 17.84 11.87
N PRO A 43 -25.76 18.66 12.75
CA PRO A 43 -26.23 18.78 14.12
C PRO A 43 -27.67 19.34 14.15
N THR A 44 -28.43 18.95 15.16
CA THR A 44 -29.82 19.35 15.39
C THR A 44 -29.94 20.25 16.61
N THR A 45 -31.11 20.87 16.80
CA THR A 45 -31.39 21.69 17.99
C THR A 45 -31.32 20.91 19.30
N ASN A 46 -31.58 19.60 19.26
CA ASN A 46 -31.49 18.71 20.42
C ASN A 46 -30.04 18.50 20.89
N ASP A 47 -29.06 18.79 20.03
CA ASP A 47 -27.64 18.58 20.29
C ASP A 47 -26.97 19.76 21.01
N SER A 48 -27.71 20.86 21.26
CA SER A 48 -27.18 22.14 21.78
C SER A 48 -26.23 22.01 22.99
N HIS A 49 -26.57 21.18 23.98
CA HIS A 49 -25.74 20.97 25.16
C HIS A 49 -24.44 20.20 24.87
N LEU A 50 -24.42 19.33 23.85
CA LEU A 50 -23.24 18.58 23.40
C LEU A 50 -22.35 19.47 22.53
N LEU A 51 -22.96 20.34 21.71
CA LEU A 51 -22.23 21.34 20.93
C LEU A 51 -21.43 22.29 21.83
N VAL A 52 -21.96 22.68 23.00
CA VAL A 52 -21.20 23.45 23.99
C VAL A 52 -19.91 22.74 24.42
N LEU A 53 -19.95 21.42 24.63
CA LEU A 53 -18.76 20.64 24.97
C LEU A 53 -17.79 20.53 23.80
N CYS A 54 -18.28 20.34 22.57
CA CYS A 54 -17.46 20.34 21.36
C CYS A 54 -16.75 21.70 21.14
N HIS A 55 -17.47 22.81 21.32
CA HIS A 55 -16.89 24.16 21.23
C HIS A 55 -15.86 24.41 22.33
N GLU A 56 -16.12 23.95 23.56
CA GLU A 56 -15.16 24.09 24.66
C GLU A 56 -13.89 23.27 24.41
N LEU A 57 -14.02 22.03 23.93
CA LEU A 57 -12.87 21.22 23.51
C LEU A 57 -12.09 21.93 22.39
N ASN A 58 -12.78 22.40 21.34
CA ASN A 58 -12.17 23.16 20.24
C ASN A 58 -11.43 24.42 20.73
N ARG A 59 -11.99 25.14 21.71
CA ARG A 59 -11.37 26.32 22.33
C ARG A 59 -10.13 25.95 23.13
N LEU A 60 -10.20 24.91 23.96
CA LEU A 60 -9.07 24.43 24.75
C LEU A 60 -7.90 24.00 23.85
N MET A 61 -8.20 23.28 22.77
CA MET A 61 -7.19 22.81 21.84
C MET A 61 -6.43 23.93 21.15
N GLN A 62 -7.01 25.13 21.02
CA GLN A 62 -6.35 26.31 20.46
C GLN A 62 -5.44 27.07 21.45
N LEU A 63 -5.47 26.71 22.74
CA LEU A 63 -4.65 27.41 23.73
C LEU A 63 -3.17 27.07 23.51
N PRO A 64 -2.27 28.08 23.40
CA PRO A 64 -0.85 27.83 23.19
C PRO A 64 -0.21 26.92 24.25
N ALA A 65 -0.69 26.99 25.50
CA ALA A 65 -0.25 26.10 26.57
C ALA A 65 -0.57 24.62 26.25
N VAL A 66 -1.78 24.33 25.76
CA VAL A 66 -2.19 22.97 25.37
C VAL A 66 -1.33 22.44 24.22
N THR A 67 -1.16 23.23 23.16
CA THR A 67 -0.32 22.85 22.01
C THR A 67 1.12 22.55 22.44
N ASN A 68 1.68 23.39 23.33
CA ASN A 68 3.01 23.20 23.88
C ASN A 68 3.11 21.96 24.78
N ASP A 69 2.09 21.68 25.58
CA ASP A 69 2.04 20.49 26.44
C ASP A 69 2.01 19.20 25.58
N PHE A 70 1.24 19.17 24.48
CA PHE A 70 1.29 18.06 23.52
C PHE A 70 2.64 17.95 22.81
N GLY A 71 3.23 19.08 22.40
CA GLY A 71 4.56 19.09 21.80
C GLY A 71 5.64 18.50 22.73
N LYS A 72 5.57 18.82 24.02
CA LYS A 72 6.43 18.20 25.05
C LYS A 72 6.16 16.71 25.22
N TRP A 73 4.88 16.30 25.25
CA TRP A 73 4.52 14.88 25.35
C TRP A 73 5.11 14.07 24.19
N ILE A 74 4.96 14.56 22.95
CA ILE A 74 5.46 13.88 21.74
C ILE A 74 6.99 13.81 21.71
N GLY A 75 7.67 14.83 22.27
CA GLY A 75 9.14 14.89 22.32
C GLY A 75 9.79 14.13 23.47
N ASP A 76 9.00 13.61 24.42
CA ASP A 76 9.50 12.95 25.63
C ASP A 76 9.55 11.42 25.44
N PRO A 77 10.74 10.80 25.42
CA PRO A 77 10.89 9.36 25.19
C PRO A 77 10.35 8.49 26.34
N GLU A 78 10.05 9.07 27.52
CA GLU A 78 9.42 8.35 28.64
C GLU A 78 7.90 8.32 28.53
N LYS A 79 7.31 9.09 27.60
CA LYS A 79 5.86 9.11 27.35
C LYS A 79 5.44 8.04 26.37
N ASP A 80 4.18 7.66 26.45
CA ASP A 80 3.58 6.72 25.50
C ASP A 80 3.15 7.40 24.19
N TYR A 81 2.75 6.58 23.23
CA TYR A 81 2.30 7.03 21.90
C TYR A 81 0.82 7.47 21.86
N SER A 82 0.26 7.93 23.00
CA SER A 82 -1.13 8.44 23.05
C SER A 82 -1.31 9.81 22.37
N ALA A 83 -0.22 10.48 21.99
CA ALA A 83 -0.21 11.60 21.05
C ALA A 83 1.01 11.49 20.11
N ARG A 84 0.86 11.90 18.85
CA ARG A 84 1.93 11.83 17.85
C ARG A 84 1.76 12.83 16.71
N ASN A 85 2.85 13.11 16.02
CA ASN A 85 2.80 13.80 14.73
C ASN A 85 2.42 12.82 13.62
N ILE A 86 1.50 13.22 12.75
CA ILE A 86 1.10 12.49 11.54
C ILE A 86 1.33 13.36 10.30
N GLN A 87 1.03 12.82 9.10
CA GLN A 87 1.31 13.48 7.82
C GLN A 87 0.85 14.95 7.76
N GLY A 88 1.75 15.79 7.24
CA GLY A 88 1.48 17.21 6.97
C GLY A 88 1.44 18.07 8.22
N GLY A 89 2.21 17.74 9.26
CA GLY A 89 2.36 18.58 10.46
C GLY A 89 1.12 18.60 11.36
N ARG A 90 0.28 17.55 11.26
CA ARG A 90 -0.90 17.38 12.10
C ARG A 90 -0.53 16.60 13.35
N ILE A 91 -1.28 16.81 14.42
CA ILE A 91 -1.16 16.03 15.66
C ILE A 91 -2.37 15.10 15.77
N GLU A 92 -2.14 13.82 16.00
CA GLU A 92 -3.16 12.83 16.37
C GLU A 92 -3.06 12.54 17.87
N ILE A 93 -4.20 12.59 18.56
CA ILE A 93 -4.32 12.39 20.01
C ILE A 93 -5.40 11.35 20.27
N PHE A 94 -5.05 10.21 20.87
CA PHE A 94 -6.01 9.14 21.11
C PHE A 94 -6.94 9.49 22.28
N LEU A 95 -8.24 9.24 22.08
CA LEU A 95 -9.31 9.53 23.05
C LEU A 95 -9.81 8.28 23.77
N GLU A 96 -9.57 7.11 23.17
CA GLU A 96 -9.84 5.78 23.71
C GLU A 96 -8.67 4.83 23.40
N ASN A 97 -8.62 3.69 24.08
CA ASN A 97 -7.61 2.67 23.82
C ASN A 97 -7.78 2.09 22.40
N ALA A 98 -6.81 2.34 21.53
CA ALA A 98 -6.72 1.82 20.16
C ALA A 98 -5.43 1.01 20.02
N VAL A 99 -5.50 -0.30 19.79
CA VAL A 99 -4.36 -1.21 19.53
C VAL A 99 -3.04 -0.77 20.20
N GLY A 100 -2.98 -0.87 21.54
CA GLY A 100 -1.78 -0.54 22.31
C GLY A 100 -1.51 0.96 22.56
N LYS A 101 -2.38 1.86 22.09
CA LYS A 101 -2.31 3.32 22.30
C LYS A 101 -3.47 3.75 23.20
N GLY A 102 -3.17 4.32 24.36
CA GLY A 102 -4.19 4.77 25.31
C GLY A 102 -4.59 6.24 25.14
N SER A 103 -5.45 6.74 26.03
CA SER A 103 -5.87 8.15 26.06
C SER A 103 -5.07 9.05 27.01
N ASN A 104 -3.90 8.58 27.47
CA ASN A 104 -3.15 9.18 28.57
C ASN A 104 -2.77 10.64 28.33
N ALA A 105 -2.29 11.00 27.13
CA ALA A 105 -1.97 12.38 26.78
C ALA A 105 -3.19 13.29 26.85
N PHE A 106 -4.32 12.85 26.29
CA PHE A 106 -5.56 13.62 26.34
C PHE A 106 -6.03 13.82 27.78
N ASP A 107 -6.05 12.76 28.57
CA ASP A 107 -6.55 12.79 29.94
C ASP A 107 -5.69 13.68 30.84
N ALA A 108 -4.35 13.62 30.68
CA ALA A 108 -3.41 14.44 31.44
C ALA A 108 -3.44 15.94 31.05
N ILE A 109 -3.62 16.26 29.76
CA ILE A 109 -3.48 17.64 29.27
C ILE A 109 -4.85 18.35 29.23
N ILE A 110 -5.89 17.65 28.79
CA ILE A 110 -7.24 18.18 28.55
C ILE A 110 -8.25 17.69 29.58
N GLY A 111 -8.13 16.45 30.06
CA GLY A 111 -9.13 15.80 30.91
C GLY A 111 -9.53 16.63 32.14
N GLU A 112 -8.57 17.24 32.82
CA GLU A 112 -8.81 18.10 34.00
C GLU A 112 -9.38 19.49 33.66
N ARG A 113 -9.29 19.92 32.39
CA ARG A 113 -9.74 21.23 31.92
C ARG A 113 -11.18 21.20 31.42
N LEU A 114 -11.74 20.01 31.17
CA LEU A 114 -13.11 19.82 30.75
C LEU A 114 -14.02 19.48 31.95
N PRO A 115 -15.35 19.72 31.85
CA PRO A 115 -16.30 19.22 32.83
C PRO A 115 -16.21 17.69 33.01
N GLY A 116 -16.46 17.20 34.22
CA GLY A 116 -16.46 15.76 34.50
C GLY A 116 -17.35 14.96 33.54
N GLY A 117 -16.79 13.91 32.95
CA GLY A 117 -17.46 13.05 31.96
C GLY A 117 -17.69 13.70 30.59
N ALA A 118 -17.10 14.86 30.30
CA ALA A 118 -17.24 15.52 29.00
C ALA A 118 -16.69 14.68 27.85
N LYS A 119 -15.55 13.99 28.05
CA LYS A 119 -14.96 13.08 27.06
C LYS A 119 -15.99 12.04 26.61
N ASP A 120 -16.52 11.25 27.55
CA ASP A 120 -17.50 10.20 27.25
C ASP A 120 -18.77 10.73 26.59
N LYS A 121 -19.25 11.92 27.00
CA LYS A 121 -20.41 12.57 26.37
C LYS A 121 -20.14 12.94 24.92
N ILE A 122 -18.96 13.49 24.61
CA ILE A 122 -18.56 13.84 23.24
C ILE A 122 -18.41 12.58 22.38
N LEU A 123 -17.80 11.51 22.91
CA LEU A 123 -17.64 10.25 22.17
C LEU A 123 -18.99 9.57 21.92
N ASN A 124 -19.89 9.56 22.91
CA ASN A 124 -21.25 9.05 22.73
C ASN A 124 -22.06 9.90 21.75
N TYR A 125 -21.85 11.22 21.74
CA TYR A 125 -22.41 12.08 20.71
C TYR A 125 -21.93 11.69 19.32
N ALA A 126 -20.62 11.49 19.13
CA ALA A 126 -20.04 11.03 17.87
C ALA A 126 -20.67 9.71 17.39
N ARG A 127 -20.81 8.72 18.27
CA ARG A 127 -21.50 7.44 17.98
C ARG A 127 -22.96 7.65 17.57
N SER A 128 -23.70 8.47 18.30
CA SER A 128 -25.11 8.76 18.00
C SER A 128 -25.27 9.47 16.65
N GLN A 129 -24.36 10.38 16.29
CA GLN A 129 -24.36 11.04 15.00
C GLN A 129 -24.02 10.06 13.87
N ALA A 130 -23.07 9.16 14.06
CA ALA A 130 -22.75 8.11 13.10
C ALA A 130 -23.97 7.22 12.80
N GLN A 131 -24.71 6.80 13.83
CA GLN A 131 -25.91 5.98 13.69
C GLN A 131 -27.08 6.64 12.93
N ARG A 132 -26.98 7.93 12.61
CA ARG A 132 -27.96 8.62 11.74
C ARG A 132 -27.67 8.43 10.26
N ASP A 133 -26.53 7.87 9.88
CA ASP A 133 -26.29 7.44 8.50
C ASP A 133 -27.16 6.21 8.19
N PRO A 134 -28.12 6.32 7.26
CA PRO A 134 -29.11 5.26 7.01
C PRO A 134 -28.52 4.01 6.34
N ARG A 135 -27.24 4.02 5.99
CA ARG A 135 -26.52 2.87 5.43
C ARG A 135 -26.00 1.93 6.51
N LEU A 136 -25.93 2.40 7.75
CA LEU A 136 -25.39 1.64 8.86
C LEU A 136 -26.47 0.72 9.45
N GLY A 137 -26.05 -0.49 9.81
CA GLY A 137 -26.81 -1.37 10.70
C GLY A 137 -26.30 -1.26 12.14
N ASP A 138 -26.36 -2.37 12.87
CA ASP A 138 -25.73 -2.45 14.18
C ASP A 138 -24.20 -2.49 14.03
N MET A 139 -23.57 -1.39 14.44
CA MET A 139 -22.12 -1.18 14.35
C MET A 139 -21.52 -1.06 15.75
N GLU A 140 -20.34 -1.64 15.92
CA GLU A 140 -19.42 -1.26 16.99
C GLU A 140 -18.57 -0.08 16.53
N TYR A 141 -18.15 0.76 17.48
CA TYR A 141 -17.34 1.95 17.20
C TYR A 141 -16.13 2.00 18.12
N GLY A 142 -14.98 2.33 17.54
CA GLY A 142 -13.73 2.48 18.29
C GLY A 142 -12.66 3.22 17.51
N ASN A 143 -11.44 3.19 18.06
CA ASN A 143 -10.28 3.91 17.55
C ASN A 143 -10.51 5.43 17.47
N PHE A 144 -11.10 6.01 18.52
CA PHE A 144 -11.33 7.45 18.59
C PHE A 144 -10.00 8.18 18.76
N SER A 145 -9.69 9.05 17.81
CA SER A 145 -8.57 9.99 17.88
C SER A 145 -9.04 11.40 17.52
N LEU A 146 -8.40 12.39 18.12
CA LEU A 146 -8.55 13.80 17.80
C LEU A 146 -7.40 14.20 16.89
N ILE A 147 -7.72 14.64 15.68
CA ILE A 147 -6.74 15.15 14.72
C ILE A 147 -6.80 16.67 14.74
N CYS A 148 -5.67 17.29 15.10
CA CYS A 148 -5.51 18.74 15.17
C CYS A 148 -4.50 19.27 14.17
N THR A 149 -4.87 20.36 13.53
CA THR A 149 -4.02 21.20 12.69
C THR A 149 -3.88 22.57 13.35
N TYR A 150 -2.65 23.06 13.50
CA TYR A 150 -2.34 24.30 14.23
C TYR A 150 -1.93 25.48 13.33
N GLY A 151 -1.82 25.26 12.03
CA GLY A 151 -1.41 26.28 11.06
C GLY A 151 -1.53 25.77 9.62
N PRO A 152 -0.91 26.46 8.67
CA PRO A 152 -0.94 26.08 7.26
C PRO A 152 -0.40 24.66 7.04
N VAL A 153 -1.23 23.77 6.51
CA VAL A 153 -0.88 22.40 6.12
C VAL A 153 -1.43 22.07 4.76
N ASP A 154 -0.64 21.33 3.99
CA ASP A 154 -1.09 20.72 2.74
C ASP A 154 -2.07 19.59 3.03
N ALA A 155 -2.92 19.27 2.05
CA ALA A 155 -3.78 18.10 2.14
C ALA A 155 -2.96 16.82 2.28
N GLN A 156 -3.53 15.81 2.94
CA GLN A 156 -2.93 14.48 2.96
C GLN A 156 -2.94 13.88 1.56
N ALA A 157 -2.05 12.91 1.32
CA ALA A 157 -2.09 12.18 0.07
C ALA A 157 -3.33 11.29 0.02
N PRO A 158 -3.93 11.05 -1.15
CA PRO A 158 -5.02 10.10 -1.29
C PRO A 158 -4.64 8.70 -0.79
N HIS A 159 -5.42 8.13 0.12
CA HIS A 159 -5.17 6.81 0.71
C HIS A 159 -6.45 6.05 1.04
N LEU A 160 -6.27 4.78 1.41
CA LEU A 160 -7.29 3.90 1.98
C LEU A 160 -6.87 3.46 3.39
N ASP A 161 -7.73 3.76 4.35
CA ASP A 161 -7.53 3.42 5.76
C ASP A 161 -8.25 2.13 6.18
N SER A 162 -9.41 1.84 5.59
CA SER A 162 -10.21 0.66 5.92
C SER A 162 -10.92 0.10 4.70
N LEU A 163 -11.31 -1.18 4.79
CA LEU A 163 -12.08 -1.88 3.77
C LEU A 163 -13.56 -2.00 4.16
N LYS A 164 -14.45 -2.16 3.18
CA LYS A 164 -15.83 -2.58 3.46
C LYS A 164 -15.82 -3.94 4.20
N PRO A 165 -16.77 -4.19 5.12
CA PRO A 165 -17.93 -3.37 5.46
C PRO A 165 -17.67 -2.29 6.53
N ASN A 166 -16.41 -1.98 6.87
CA ASN A 166 -16.10 -0.95 7.86
C ASN A 166 -16.44 0.45 7.34
N PHE A 167 -16.65 1.37 8.26
CA PHE A 167 -16.88 2.79 8.00
C PHE A 167 -15.90 3.64 8.80
N GLN A 168 -15.67 4.84 8.31
CA GLN A 168 -14.87 5.86 8.94
C GLN A 168 -15.68 7.12 9.12
N PHE A 169 -15.42 7.81 10.23
CA PHE A 169 -16.21 8.95 10.66
C PHE A 169 -15.30 10.10 11.06
N GLY A 170 -15.76 11.32 10.76
CA GLY A 170 -15.11 12.55 11.17
C GLY A 170 -16.11 13.51 11.78
N LEU A 171 -16.12 13.65 13.10
CA LEU A 171 -16.90 14.66 13.79
C LEU A 171 -16.14 15.98 13.82
N ILE A 172 -16.70 17.01 13.18
CA ILE A 172 -16.12 18.34 13.10
C ILE A 172 -16.22 19.06 14.44
N LEU A 173 -15.09 19.53 14.99
CA LEU A 173 -15.07 20.34 16.22
C LEU A 173 -14.85 21.83 15.94
N SER A 174 -14.25 22.18 14.80
CA SER A 174 -13.97 23.57 14.44
C SER A 174 -15.04 24.12 13.49
N ASP A 175 -15.53 25.31 13.78
CA ASP A 175 -16.48 25.99 12.90
C ASP A 175 -15.86 26.40 11.56
N ASN A 176 -16.67 26.32 10.52
CA ASN A 176 -16.29 26.59 9.14
C ASN A 176 -15.12 25.74 8.63
N ALA A 177 -14.90 24.56 9.22
CA ALA A 177 -13.82 23.69 8.81
C ALA A 177 -14.09 23.02 7.45
N PRO A 178 -13.05 22.77 6.64
CA PRO A 178 -13.17 21.93 5.46
C PRO A 178 -13.39 20.46 5.89
N GLY A 179 -14.27 19.78 5.15
CA GLY A 179 -14.51 18.35 5.32
C GLY A 179 -13.41 17.48 4.71
N THR A 180 -13.43 16.19 5.07
CA THR A 180 -12.59 15.17 4.43
C THR A 180 -12.85 15.14 2.92
N LEU A 181 -11.78 15.07 2.14
CA LEU A 181 -11.82 14.90 0.69
C LEU A 181 -12.08 13.43 0.39
N PHE A 182 -12.98 13.11 -0.54
CA PHE A 182 -13.19 11.72 -0.98
C PHE A 182 -13.29 11.61 -2.49
N TYR A 183 -12.86 10.47 -3.02
CA TYR A 183 -12.89 10.18 -4.44
C TYR A 183 -13.82 9.01 -4.73
N GLU A 184 -14.94 9.34 -5.38
CA GLU A 184 -15.83 8.37 -5.97
C GLU A 184 -15.32 8.00 -7.36
N SER A 185 -14.61 6.89 -7.45
CA SER A 185 -13.98 6.52 -8.70
C SER A 185 -14.97 6.14 -9.79
N ALA A 186 -14.78 6.71 -10.98
CA ALA A 186 -15.41 6.21 -12.20
C ALA A 186 -14.60 5.07 -12.84
N VAL A 187 -13.35 4.86 -12.40
CA VAL A 187 -12.42 3.87 -12.95
C VAL A 187 -12.06 2.90 -11.83
N ASP A 188 -12.46 1.65 -11.94
CA ASP A 188 -12.14 0.65 -10.94
C ASP A 188 -10.94 -0.19 -11.38
N VAL A 189 -9.86 -0.13 -10.60
CA VAL A 189 -8.68 -1.00 -10.80
C VAL A 189 -8.81 -2.14 -9.80
N SER A 190 -9.80 -3.00 -10.00
CA SER A 190 -10.16 -4.07 -9.06
C SER A 190 -9.58 -5.44 -9.43
N ASP A 191 -9.00 -5.57 -10.61
CA ASP A 191 -8.44 -6.83 -11.12
C ASP A 191 -7.22 -6.57 -12.04
N VAL A 192 -6.58 -7.67 -12.47
CA VAL A 192 -5.36 -7.63 -13.28
C VAL A 192 -5.62 -7.00 -14.66
N ASN A 193 -6.76 -7.26 -15.29
CA ASN A 193 -7.07 -6.71 -16.61
C ASN A 193 -7.28 -5.19 -16.53
N ALA A 194 -8.01 -4.74 -15.52
CA ALA A 194 -8.20 -3.32 -15.25
C ALA A 194 -6.86 -2.62 -14.95
N LEU A 195 -5.95 -3.28 -14.23
CA LEU A 195 -4.60 -2.76 -13.98
C LEU A 195 -3.77 -2.65 -15.25
N VAL A 196 -3.79 -3.68 -16.10
CA VAL A 196 -3.09 -3.69 -17.40
C VAL A 196 -3.57 -2.53 -18.27
N GLU A 197 -4.89 -2.35 -18.37
CA GLU A 197 -5.49 -1.25 -19.13
C GLU A 197 -5.10 0.11 -18.55
N HIS A 198 -5.19 0.25 -17.23
CA HIS A 198 -4.79 1.45 -16.51
C HIS A 198 -3.34 1.84 -16.81
N TRP A 199 -2.40 0.91 -16.64
CA TRP A 199 -0.98 1.18 -16.89
C TRP A 199 -0.64 1.42 -18.35
N LYS A 200 -1.39 0.81 -19.29
CA LYS A 200 -1.28 1.12 -20.72
C LYS A 200 -1.72 2.56 -21.02
N ASN A 201 -2.79 3.02 -20.38
CA ASN A 201 -3.28 4.38 -20.53
C ASN A 201 -2.29 5.40 -19.93
N VAL A 202 -1.71 5.08 -18.77
CA VAL A 202 -0.66 5.89 -18.13
C VAL A 202 0.54 6.07 -19.06
N ASP A 203 0.99 5.01 -19.75
CA ASP A 203 2.09 5.09 -20.72
C ASP A 203 1.77 5.99 -21.92
N THR A 204 0.52 5.95 -22.37
CA THR A 204 0.07 6.69 -23.55
C THR A 204 -0.09 8.19 -23.24
N ILE A 205 -0.69 8.53 -22.09
CA ILE A 205 -1.07 9.91 -21.75
C ILE A 205 0.13 10.76 -21.35
N LEU A 206 1.06 10.21 -20.58
CA LEU A 206 2.10 11.03 -19.96
C LEU A 206 3.23 11.43 -20.91
N GLY A 207 3.13 11.07 -22.21
CA GLY A 207 4.22 11.32 -23.17
C GLY A 207 5.55 10.85 -22.60
N SER A 208 5.48 9.70 -21.92
CA SER A 208 6.46 9.21 -20.99
C SER A 208 7.88 9.46 -21.53
N PRO A 209 8.73 10.24 -20.84
CA PRO A 209 10.14 10.35 -21.24
C PRO A 209 10.82 8.97 -21.25
N TYR A 210 10.20 7.98 -20.59
CA TYR A 210 10.48 6.55 -20.67
C TYR A 210 10.02 6.00 -22.04
N LYS A 211 10.71 6.40 -23.12
CA LYS A 211 10.52 5.95 -24.52
C LYS A 211 10.62 4.43 -24.73
N ARG A 212 10.90 3.66 -23.68
CA ARG A 212 10.83 2.19 -23.63
C ARG A 212 9.64 1.72 -22.78
N ALA A 213 8.49 2.39 -22.84
CA ALA A 213 7.25 1.87 -22.28
C ALA A 213 6.85 0.62 -23.08
N THR A 214 7.49 -0.51 -22.76
CA THR A 214 7.07 -1.82 -23.20
C THR A 214 5.71 -2.08 -22.56
N ALA A 215 4.79 -2.65 -23.34
CA ALA A 215 3.58 -3.22 -22.78
C ALA A 215 3.94 -4.11 -21.57
N MET A 216 3.04 -4.19 -20.58
CA MET A 216 3.25 -5.07 -19.43
C MET A 216 3.64 -6.47 -19.93
N PRO A 217 4.76 -7.06 -19.45
CA PRO A 217 5.18 -8.36 -19.93
C PRO A 217 4.12 -9.44 -19.68
N PRO A 218 3.84 -10.33 -20.65
CA PRO A 218 2.83 -11.37 -20.47
C PRO A 218 3.09 -12.31 -19.30
N ALA A 219 4.37 -12.56 -18.96
CA ALA A 219 4.74 -13.39 -17.81
C ALA A 219 4.36 -12.72 -16.48
N LEU A 220 4.48 -11.39 -16.39
CA LEU A 220 4.03 -10.64 -15.20
C LEU A 220 2.52 -10.73 -15.03
N VAL A 221 1.74 -10.57 -16.11
CA VAL A 221 0.27 -10.73 -16.08
C VAL A 221 -0.10 -12.10 -15.53
N GLN A 222 0.51 -13.16 -16.06
CA GLN A 222 0.26 -14.53 -15.60
C GLN A 222 0.67 -14.74 -14.14
N ALA A 223 1.75 -14.12 -13.67
CA ALA A 223 2.16 -14.19 -12.28
C ALA A 223 1.12 -13.51 -11.37
N MET A 224 0.63 -12.33 -11.75
CA MET A 224 -0.42 -11.61 -11.01
C MET A 224 -1.75 -12.36 -10.97
N GLU A 225 -2.14 -13.03 -12.06
CA GLU A 225 -3.37 -13.84 -12.13
C GLU A 225 -3.30 -15.11 -11.26
N ARG A 226 -2.10 -15.62 -10.97
CA ARG A 226 -1.90 -16.82 -10.15
C ARG A 226 -1.74 -16.52 -8.67
N ASP A 227 -1.30 -15.31 -8.31
CA ASP A 227 -1.03 -14.92 -6.93
C ASP A 227 -2.30 -14.42 -6.24
N ALA A 228 -2.84 -15.22 -5.31
CA ALA A 228 -4.06 -14.87 -4.59
C ALA A 228 -3.94 -13.59 -3.76
N SER A 229 -2.76 -13.26 -3.26
CA SER A 229 -2.52 -12.03 -2.49
C SER A 229 -2.58 -10.80 -3.38
N VAL A 230 -2.05 -10.88 -4.59
CA VAL A 230 -2.16 -9.80 -5.60
C VAL A 230 -3.62 -9.56 -5.99
N LEU A 231 -4.38 -10.64 -6.24
CA LEU A 231 -5.81 -10.52 -6.58
C LEU A 231 -6.59 -9.87 -5.43
N LEU A 232 -6.32 -10.28 -4.19
CA LEU A 232 -6.95 -9.71 -3.00
C LEU A 232 -6.61 -8.21 -2.87
N LEU A 233 -5.33 -7.86 -2.99
CA LEU A 233 -4.86 -6.48 -2.94
C LEU A 233 -5.50 -5.60 -4.00
N LEU A 234 -5.63 -6.07 -5.24
CA LEU A 234 -6.29 -5.33 -6.31
C LEU A 234 -7.77 -5.10 -6.00
N SER A 235 -8.48 -6.16 -5.60
CA SER A 235 -9.92 -6.09 -5.32
C SER A 235 -10.27 -5.10 -4.20
N HIS A 236 -9.34 -4.90 -3.25
CA HIS A 236 -9.57 -4.09 -2.06
C HIS A 236 -8.94 -2.70 -2.12
N PHE A 237 -7.76 -2.58 -2.71
CA PHE A 237 -6.94 -1.37 -2.66
C PHE A 237 -6.60 -0.79 -4.02
N GLY A 238 -6.86 -1.48 -5.14
CA GLY A 238 -6.32 -1.07 -6.43
C GLY A 238 -6.77 0.32 -6.90
N ARG A 239 -7.87 0.88 -6.36
CA ARG A 239 -8.30 2.27 -6.57
C ARG A 239 -7.26 3.32 -6.17
N VAL A 240 -6.34 3.01 -5.24
CA VAL A 240 -5.24 3.93 -4.88
C VAL A 240 -4.13 3.98 -5.93
N LEU A 241 -4.14 3.08 -6.92
CA LEU A 241 -3.16 3.08 -8.02
C LEU A 241 -3.48 4.12 -9.09
N LEU A 242 -4.62 4.81 -8.99
CA LEU A 242 -4.90 5.92 -9.88
C LEU A 242 -3.91 7.08 -9.59
N PRO A 243 -3.39 7.79 -10.61
CA PRO A 243 -2.43 8.87 -10.41
C PRO A 243 -2.93 9.88 -9.38
N GLU A 244 -2.16 10.12 -8.32
CA GLU A 244 -2.59 10.91 -7.16
C GLU A 244 -3.14 12.28 -7.56
N ARG A 245 -2.46 13.00 -8.45
CA ARG A 245 -2.94 14.29 -8.96
C ARG A 245 -4.31 14.18 -9.63
N SER A 246 -4.53 13.14 -10.42
CA SER A 246 -5.82 12.93 -11.12
C SER A 246 -6.94 12.54 -10.17
N VAL A 247 -6.62 11.80 -9.11
CA VAL A 247 -7.55 11.51 -8.01
C VAL A 247 -7.90 12.80 -7.29
N TYR A 248 -6.88 13.56 -6.88
CA TYR A 248 -7.00 14.77 -6.11
C TYR A 248 -7.82 15.85 -6.83
N ASP A 249 -7.55 16.09 -8.12
CA ASP A 249 -8.30 17.05 -8.96
C ASP A 249 -9.80 16.71 -9.09
N ARG A 250 -10.18 15.48 -8.77
CA ARG A 250 -11.56 14.96 -8.85
C ARG A 250 -12.17 14.63 -7.49
N MET A 251 -11.44 14.86 -6.40
CA MET A 251 -11.97 14.66 -5.05
C MET A 251 -13.10 15.66 -4.77
N ARG A 252 -14.15 15.15 -4.14
CA ARG A 252 -15.31 15.92 -3.68
C ARG A 252 -15.16 16.19 -2.20
N HIS A 253 -15.72 17.31 -1.75
CA HIS A 253 -15.80 17.66 -0.34
C HIS A 253 -16.87 18.73 -0.11
N LYS A 254 -17.17 18.97 1.16
CA LYS A 254 -17.99 20.09 1.61
C LYS A 254 -17.11 21.07 2.37
N GLU A 255 -17.25 22.34 2.02
CA GLU A 255 -16.60 23.45 2.70
C GLU A 255 -17.48 24.01 3.81
N LYS A 256 -16.84 24.70 4.78
CA LYS A 256 -17.51 25.45 5.85
C LYS A 256 -18.48 24.61 6.70
N LEU A 257 -18.02 23.45 7.16
CA LEU A 257 -18.80 22.61 8.06
C LEU A 257 -18.92 23.25 9.44
N ALA A 258 -20.08 23.10 10.08
CA ALA A 258 -20.30 23.59 11.43
C ALA A 258 -19.75 22.60 12.46
N THR A 259 -19.45 23.10 13.66
CA THR A 259 -19.16 22.24 14.82
C THR A 259 -20.31 21.27 15.05
N GLY A 260 -19.97 20.01 15.29
CA GLY A 260 -20.92 18.93 15.53
C GLY A 260 -21.45 18.25 14.27
N SER A 261 -21.12 18.73 13.07
CA SER A 261 -21.34 17.99 11.83
C SER A 261 -20.49 16.72 11.80
N LEU A 262 -21.05 15.61 11.34
CA LEU A 262 -20.34 14.35 11.19
C LEU A 262 -20.29 13.93 9.73
N LEU A 263 -19.09 13.60 9.25
CA LEU A 263 -18.86 12.96 7.97
C LEU A 263 -18.79 11.45 8.16
N SER A 264 -19.53 10.70 7.35
CA SER A 264 -19.53 9.24 7.33
C SER A 264 -19.10 8.73 5.95
N LEU A 265 -18.02 7.97 5.91
CA LEU A 265 -17.42 7.44 4.70
C LEU A 265 -17.34 5.91 4.78
N PRO A 266 -17.86 5.16 3.79
CA PRO A 266 -17.66 3.72 3.75
C PRO A 266 -16.19 3.41 3.49
N GLY A 267 -15.74 2.26 3.98
CA GLY A 267 -14.44 1.69 3.65
C GLY A 267 -14.28 1.46 2.15
N SER A 268 -13.05 1.20 1.72
CA SER A 268 -12.67 1.06 0.31
C SER A 268 -12.95 2.30 -0.55
N VAL A 269 -13.11 3.48 0.07
CA VAL A 269 -13.20 4.79 -0.60
C VAL A 269 -11.93 5.60 -0.36
N VAL A 270 -11.27 5.95 -1.46
CA VAL A 270 -10.04 6.74 -1.42
C VAL A 270 -10.36 8.14 -0.90
N HIS A 271 -9.63 8.60 0.09
CA HIS A 271 -9.87 9.89 0.74
C HIS A 271 -8.57 10.54 1.20
N ALA A 272 -8.69 11.78 1.68
CA ALA A 272 -7.60 12.55 2.25
C ALA A 272 -8.12 13.60 3.23
N GLY A 273 -7.36 13.88 4.29
CA GLY A 273 -7.56 15.09 5.08
C GLY A 273 -7.32 16.35 4.24
N PRO A 274 -8.18 17.38 4.36
CA PRO A 274 -8.08 18.58 3.54
C PRO A 274 -6.85 19.42 3.92
N ALA A 275 -6.44 20.29 3.00
CA ALA A 275 -5.55 21.40 3.31
C ALA A 275 -6.26 22.35 4.30
N SER A 276 -5.49 23.04 5.13
CA SER A 276 -6.05 24.03 6.05
C SER A 276 -5.06 25.15 6.29
N THR A 277 -5.56 26.38 6.35
CA THR A 277 -4.77 27.58 6.70
C THR A 277 -4.84 27.91 8.17
N ASP A 278 -5.90 27.46 8.83
CA ASP A 278 -6.30 27.85 10.18
C ASP A 278 -6.34 26.63 11.09
N PHE A 279 -6.65 26.86 12.36
CA PHE A 279 -6.86 25.77 13.29
C PHE A 279 -8.02 24.88 12.84
N ARG A 280 -7.80 23.56 12.86
CA ARG A 280 -8.84 22.56 12.56
C ARG A 280 -8.72 21.39 13.52
N ALA A 281 -9.84 21.00 14.13
CA ALA A 281 -9.96 19.84 14.99
C ALA A 281 -11.12 18.94 14.51
N VAL A 282 -10.84 17.64 14.39
CA VAL A 282 -11.82 16.61 14.03
C VAL A 282 -11.60 15.39 14.91
N ILE A 283 -12.68 14.83 15.46
CA ILE A 283 -12.63 13.49 16.06
C ILE A 283 -12.82 12.48 14.95
N PHE A 284 -11.77 11.73 14.67
CA PHE A 284 -11.76 10.61 13.74
C PHE A 284 -12.00 9.30 14.50
N PHE A 285 -12.81 8.42 13.92
CA PHE A 285 -13.05 7.09 14.47
C PHE A 285 -13.57 6.14 13.39
N SER A 286 -13.61 4.86 13.74
CA SER A 286 -14.05 3.79 12.85
C SER A 286 -15.25 3.06 13.42
N GLY A 287 -16.05 2.47 12.54
CA GLY A 287 -17.08 1.52 12.92
C GLY A 287 -17.06 0.27 12.05
N TRP A 288 -17.42 -0.86 12.63
CA TRP A 288 -17.48 -2.16 11.97
C TRP A 288 -18.74 -2.90 12.41
N PRO A 289 -19.28 -3.84 11.59
CA PRO A 289 -20.47 -4.58 11.97
C PRO A 289 -20.27 -5.36 13.27
N ASN A 290 -21.25 -5.29 14.17
CA ASN A 290 -21.21 -5.98 15.45
C ASN A 290 -21.12 -7.51 15.25
N GLY A 291 -20.27 -8.17 16.03
CA GLY A 291 -20.05 -9.61 15.96
C GLY A 291 -19.35 -10.09 14.69
N SER A 292 -18.76 -9.19 13.90
CA SER A 292 -17.98 -9.57 12.72
C SER A 292 -16.54 -9.93 13.07
N GLU A 293 -15.95 -10.85 12.29
CA GLU A 293 -14.52 -11.16 12.34
C GLU A 293 -13.67 -10.11 11.59
N VAL A 294 -14.29 -9.01 11.14
CA VAL A 294 -13.58 -7.98 10.38
C VAL A 294 -12.64 -7.25 11.32
N ALA A 295 -11.35 -7.22 10.95
CA ALA A 295 -10.33 -6.55 11.74
C ALA A 295 -10.72 -5.07 11.96
N PRO A 296 -10.61 -4.58 13.22
CA PRO A 296 -10.74 -3.16 13.49
C PRO A 296 -9.74 -2.35 12.67
N TYR A 297 -10.09 -1.09 12.40
CA TYR A 297 -9.15 -0.14 11.80
C TYR A 297 -7.85 -0.08 12.59
N ASP A 298 -6.72 -0.13 11.88
CA ASP A 298 -5.40 0.13 12.44
C ASP A 298 -4.95 1.53 11.99
N PRO A 299 -4.82 2.50 12.91
CA PRO A 299 -4.39 3.86 12.59
C PRO A 299 -2.95 3.97 12.07
N ASP A 300 -2.19 2.86 12.03
CA ASP A 300 -0.84 2.82 11.44
C ASP A 300 -0.83 2.32 9.99
N VAL A 301 -1.95 1.80 9.51
CA VAL A 301 -2.05 1.18 8.19
C VAL A 301 -2.87 2.07 7.27
N GLN A 302 -2.17 2.87 6.47
CA GLN A 302 -2.75 3.65 5.38
C GLN A 302 -2.18 3.17 4.05
N TYR A 303 -3.02 2.74 3.13
CA TYR A 303 -2.57 2.32 1.79
C TYR A 303 -2.56 3.51 0.84
N THR A 304 -1.35 3.98 0.51
CA THR A 304 -1.12 4.94 -0.58
C THR A 304 -0.77 4.20 -1.88
N SER A 305 -0.73 4.95 -2.98
CA SER A 305 -0.34 4.43 -4.30
C SER A 305 1.04 3.76 -4.29
N VAL A 306 2.02 4.39 -3.63
CA VAL A 306 3.40 3.90 -3.51
C VAL A 306 3.47 2.64 -2.65
N LEU A 307 2.76 2.60 -1.52
CA LEU A 307 2.76 1.45 -0.62
C LEU A 307 2.18 0.21 -1.29
N LEU A 308 1.07 0.35 -2.02
CA LEU A 308 0.50 -0.75 -2.77
C LEU A 308 1.43 -1.23 -3.90
N MET A 309 2.06 -0.31 -4.62
CA MET A 309 3.04 -0.67 -5.65
C MET A 309 4.25 -1.42 -5.08
N ALA A 310 4.77 -0.96 -3.95
CA ALA A 310 5.87 -1.60 -3.26
C ALA A 310 5.49 -3.02 -2.79
N HIS A 311 4.25 -3.20 -2.33
CA HIS A 311 3.71 -4.52 -1.97
C HIS A 311 3.65 -5.45 -3.18
N PHE A 312 3.18 -4.97 -4.35
CA PHE A 312 3.23 -5.77 -5.58
C PHE A 312 4.65 -6.14 -5.98
N VAL A 313 5.60 -5.20 -5.89
CA VAL A 313 7.02 -5.50 -6.17
C VAL A 313 7.50 -6.62 -5.23
N SER A 314 7.21 -6.52 -3.93
CA SER A 314 7.63 -7.53 -2.95
C SER A 314 7.02 -8.91 -3.21
N LEU A 315 5.73 -9.00 -3.55
CA LEU A 315 5.06 -10.27 -3.81
C LEU A 315 5.56 -10.92 -5.11
N LEU A 316 5.74 -10.11 -6.16
CA LEU A 316 6.01 -10.62 -7.50
C LEU A 316 7.50 -10.83 -7.78
N TRP A 317 8.41 -10.25 -6.98
CA TRP A 317 9.85 -10.23 -7.28
C TRP A 317 10.45 -11.60 -7.61
N GLN A 318 9.99 -12.62 -6.88
CA GLN A 318 10.45 -14.02 -6.97
C GLN A 318 9.39 -14.97 -7.53
N ALA A 319 8.27 -14.45 -8.03
CA ALA A 319 7.20 -15.29 -8.57
C ALA A 319 7.67 -16.08 -9.82
N GLU A 320 7.11 -17.28 -10.02
CA GLU A 320 7.47 -18.14 -11.16
C GLU A 320 7.23 -17.40 -12.50
N GLY A 321 8.28 -17.29 -13.31
CA GLY A 321 8.23 -16.62 -14.62
C GLY A 321 8.55 -15.12 -14.57
N VAL A 322 8.73 -14.53 -13.38
CA VAL A 322 9.21 -13.15 -13.24
C VAL A 322 10.73 -13.14 -13.33
N GLY A 323 11.27 -12.47 -14.34
CA GLY A 323 12.70 -12.22 -14.52
C GLY A 323 13.02 -10.73 -14.67
N TYR A 324 14.15 -10.42 -15.26
CA TYR A 324 14.69 -9.08 -15.42
C TYR A 324 13.71 -8.14 -16.13
N PRO A 325 13.07 -8.52 -17.26
CA PRO A 325 12.11 -7.65 -17.94
C PRO A 325 10.91 -7.27 -17.04
N GLU A 326 10.38 -8.24 -16.29
CA GLU A 326 9.24 -8.03 -15.39
C GLU A 326 9.63 -7.18 -14.18
N ARG A 327 10.79 -7.46 -13.56
CA ARG A 327 11.34 -6.68 -12.44
C ARG A 327 11.63 -5.25 -12.84
N LEU A 328 12.24 -5.05 -14.02
CA LEU A 328 12.49 -3.73 -14.58
C LEU A 328 11.18 -2.95 -14.75
N TYR A 329 10.15 -3.59 -15.30
CA TYR A 329 8.84 -2.97 -15.47
C TYR A 329 8.20 -2.59 -14.12
N LEU A 330 8.23 -3.48 -13.13
CA LEU A 330 7.72 -3.23 -11.77
C LEU A 330 8.45 -2.05 -11.10
N LEU A 331 9.78 -2.00 -11.18
CA LEU A 331 10.55 -0.91 -10.60
C LEU A 331 10.36 0.43 -11.33
N GLN A 332 10.18 0.41 -12.64
CA GLN A 332 9.83 1.62 -13.40
C GLN A 332 8.50 2.20 -12.92
N ARG A 333 7.50 1.34 -12.69
CA ARG A 333 6.22 1.75 -12.10
C ARG A 333 6.41 2.27 -10.68
N LEU A 334 7.06 1.51 -9.80
CA LEU A 334 7.29 1.95 -8.43
C LEU A 334 8.01 3.30 -8.37
N ALA A 335 9.05 3.51 -9.19
CA ALA A 335 9.74 4.78 -9.29
C ALA A 335 8.81 5.90 -9.75
N GLN A 336 7.98 5.66 -10.77
CA GLN A 336 7.01 6.63 -11.26
C GLN A 336 6.03 7.06 -10.15
N TYR A 337 5.45 6.09 -9.42
CA TYR A 337 4.54 6.40 -8.31
C TYR A 337 5.26 7.19 -7.21
N THR A 338 6.47 6.77 -6.82
CA THR A 338 7.29 7.47 -5.82
C THR A 338 7.61 8.91 -6.22
N GLU A 339 7.94 9.16 -7.49
CA GLU A 339 8.26 10.50 -8.00
C GLU A 339 7.04 11.43 -8.01
N THR A 340 5.87 10.88 -8.32
CA THR A 340 4.61 11.64 -8.36
C THR A 340 3.90 11.72 -7.02
N SER A 341 4.39 10.99 -6.01
CA SER A 341 3.84 10.97 -4.66
C SER A 341 3.95 12.33 -4.00
N MET A 342 2.84 12.78 -3.41
CA MET A 342 2.81 13.94 -2.53
C MET A 342 3.38 13.64 -1.14
N VAL A 343 3.46 12.36 -0.76
CA VAL A 343 4.07 11.91 0.50
C VAL A 343 5.58 11.83 0.35
N LYS A 344 6.30 12.32 1.36
CA LYS A 344 7.75 12.16 1.52
C LYS A 344 8.06 11.19 2.66
N GLU A 345 9.27 10.65 2.62
CA GLU A 345 9.82 9.64 3.51
C GLU A 345 9.00 8.35 3.51
N VAL A 346 8.36 8.01 2.38
CA VAL A 346 7.49 6.83 2.26
C VAL A 346 8.27 5.54 2.54
N TYR A 347 9.58 5.55 2.24
CA TYR A 347 10.48 4.44 2.52
C TYR A 347 10.55 4.06 4.00
N ARG A 348 10.19 4.94 4.94
CA ARG A 348 10.19 4.65 6.39
C ARG A 348 9.06 3.71 6.82
N HIS A 349 8.03 3.54 5.99
CA HIS A 349 6.99 2.55 6.22
C HIS A 349 7.46 1.11 5.96
N PHE A 350 8.65 0.95 5.39
CA PHE A 350 9.26 -0.35 5.14
C PHE A 350 10.38 -0.58 6.16
N GLY A 351 10.54 -1.85 6.57
CA GLY A 351 11.73 -2.26 7.31
C GLY A 351 13.01 -1.94 6.50
N PRO A 352 14.15 -1.72 7.18
CA PRO A 352 15.41 -1.46 6.49
C PRO A 352 15.71 -2.60 5.50
N GLY A 353 16.01 -2.26 4.24
CA GLY A 353 16.22 -3.25 3.20
C GLY A 353 16.26 -2.67 1.79
N PRO A 354 16.45 -3.53 0.76
CA PRO A 354 16.59 -3.10 -0.63
C PRO A 354 15.39 -2.28 -1.14
N LEU A 355 14.16 -2.67 -0.79
CA LEU A 355 12.94 -1.95 -1.22
C LEU A 355 12.85 -0.55 -0.60
N ALA A 356 13.11 -0.41 0.70
CA ALA A 356 13.18 0.88 1.37
C ALA A 356 14.27 1.76 0.76
N ASN A 357 15.46 1.19 0.52
CA ASN A 357 16.58 1.88 -0.12
C ASN A 357 16.23 2.34 -1.55
N PHE A 358 15.51 1.51 -2.32
CA PHE A 358 15.07 1.88 -3.66
C PHE A 358 14.14 3.10 -3.63
N ILE A 359 13.08 3.03 -2.82
CA ILE A 359 12.10 4.12 -2.69
C ILE A 359 12.79 5.39 -2.20
N GLY A 360 13.62 5.29 -1.16
CA GLY A 360 14.38 6.43 -0.63
C GLY A 360 15.32 7.04 -1.66
N ASN A 361 16.04 6.21 -2.45
CA ASN A 361 16.94 6.72 -3.47
C ASN A 361 16.21 7.45 -4.61
N ILE A 362 15.04 6.97 -5.02
CA ILE A 362 14.19 7.66 -5.99
C ILE A 362 13.67 8.98 -5.41
N GLU A 363 13.14 8.96 -4.20
CA GLU A 363 12.51 10.12 -3.55
C GLU A 363 13.53 11.24 -3.28
N GLU A 364 14.70 10.90 -2.72
CA GLU A 364 15.78 11.82 -2.38
C GLU A 364 16.70 12.14 -3.57
N GLN A 365 16.47 11.50 -4.72
CA GLN A 365 17.29 11.60 -5.92
C GLN A 365 18.77 11.26 -5.70
N THR A 366 19.09 10.39 -4.74
CA THR A 366 20.46 9.95 -4.44
C THR A 366 20.97 8.90 -5.45
N TYR A 367 20.10 8.43 -6.36
CA TYR A 367 20.50 7.66 -7.55
C TYR A 367 21.45 8.43 -8.49
N LYS A 368 21.71 9.71 -8.25
CA LYS A 368 22.67 10.52 -9.03
C LYS A 368 24.13 10.02 -8.99
N LYS A 369 24.45 9.03 -8.15
CA LYS A 369 25.72 8.29 -8.23
C LYS A 369 25.81 7.34 -9.45
N TYR A 370 24.68 7.04 -10.08
CA TYR A 370 24.57 6.26 -11.32
C TYR A 370 24.53 7.19 -12.54
N ALA A 371 24.72 6.63 -13.74
CA ALA A 371 24.75 7.43 -14.96
C ALA A 371 23.40 8.11 -15.25
N SER A 372 22.31 7.45 -14.88
CA SER A 372 20.95 7.98 -14.93
C SER A 372 20.05 7.25 -13.94
N ARG A 373 18.81 7.75 -13.81
CA ARG A 373 17.74 7.06 -13.09
C ARG A 373 17.46 5.69 -13.71
N GLU A 374 17.44 5.61 -15.04
CA GLU A 374 17.17 4.37 -15.76
C GLU A 374 18.29 3.35 -15.57
N ASP A 375 19.56 3.80 -15.57
CA ASP A 375 20.72 2.96 -15.25
C ASP A 375 20.63 2.41 -13.82
N TYR A 376 20.24 3.26 -12.86
CA TYR A 376 19.99 2.82 -11.49
C TYR A 376 18.91 1.71 -11.44
N ILE A 377 17.76 1.94 -12.05
CA ILE A 377 16.65 0.97 -12.06
C ILE A 377 17.06 -0.32 -12.77
N GLU A 378 17.75 -0.25 -13.91
CA GLU A 378 18.24 -1.42 -14.65
C GLU A 378 19.23 -2.24 -13.80
N GLN A 379 20.11 -1.59 -13.03
CA GLN A 379 21.03 -2.29 -12.14
C GLN A 379 20.32 -3.00 -10.98
N ILE A 380 19.32 -2.37 -10.36
CA ILE A 380 18.52 -3.01 -9.30
C ILE A 380 17.65 -4.14 -9.87
N ALA A 381 17.07 -4.00 -11.07
CA ALA A 381 16.27 -5.04 -11.69
C ALA A 381 17.04 -6.35 -11.96
N ARG A 382 18.38 -6.28 -12.04
CA ARG A 382 19.27 -7.45 -12.19
C ARG A 382 19.57 -8.15 -10.87
N THR A 383 19.25 -7.56 -9.73
CA THR A 383 19.46 -8.21 -8.43
C THR A 383 18.35 -9.22 -8.17
N LYS A 384 18.69 -10.32 -7.51
CA LYS A 384 17.71 -11.32 -7.06
C LYS A 384 17.05 -10.96 -5.72
N ASP A 385 17.62 -9.98 -5.02
CA ASP A 385 17.18 -9.55 -3.71
C ASP A 385 16.53 -8.15 -3.77
N MET A 386 15.22 -8.13 -3.55
CA MET A 386 14.41 -6.93 -3.27
C MET A 386 13.42 -7.19 -2.13
N GLY A 387 13.57 -8.31 -1.41
CA GLY A 387 12.64 -8.68 -0.36
C GLY A 387 12.58 -7.58 0.69
N ALA A 388 11.37 -7.10 0.98
CA ALA A 388 11.17 -6.39 2.23
C ALA A 388 11.60 -7.36 3.33
N GLY A 389 12.42 -6.91 4.28
CA GLY A 389 12.88 -7.71 5.41
C GLY A 389 11.76 -8.11 6.37
N LEU A 390 10.70 -8.77 5.89
CA LEU A 390 9.79 -9.57 6.68
C LEU A 390 10.48 -10.92 6.96
N GLY A 391 11.56 -10.87 7.74
CA GLY A 391 12.02 -11.99 8.57
C GLY A 391 12.41 -13.30 7.88
N GLY A 392 12.76 -13.30 6.61
CA GLY A 392 13.19 -14.51 5.91
C GLY A 392 14.33 -14.23 4.94
N GLY A 393 15.52 -13.92 5.46
CA GLY A 393 16.72 -14.28 4.69
C GLY A 393 16.67 -15.78 4.36
N PRO A 394 17.44 -16.28 3.39
CA PRO A 394 17.60 -17.72 3.20
C PRO A 394 18.07 -18.28 4.55
N THR A 395 17.10 -18.83 5.29
CA THR A 395 17.34 -19.46 6.57
C THR A 395 18.16 -20.69 6.25
N GLU A 396 19.20 -20.87 7.06
CA GLU A 396 20.00 -22.09 7.25
C GLU A 396 19.55 -23.28 6.41
N GLU A 397 20.47 -23.84 5.59
CA GLU A 397 20.35 -25.07 4.81
C GLU A 397 19.16 -25.95 5.25
N GLN A 398 17.98 -25.69 4.69
CA GLN A 398 16.81 -26.51 5.01
C GLN A 398 17.08 -27.91 4.49
N PRO A 399 16.88 -28.96 5.30
CA PRO A 399 17.10 -30.33 4.88
C PRO A 399 16.26 -30.62 3.62
N PHE A 400 16.88 -31.24 2.63
CA PHE A 400 16.24 -31.56 1.36
C PHE A 400 15.01 -32.43 1.58
N ALA A 401 13.82 -31.90 1.28
CA ALA A 401 12.58 -32.66 1.21
C ALA A 401 12.10 -32.72 -0.24
N GLU A 402 11.99 -33.93 -0.81
CA GLU A 402 11.63 -34.14 -2.22
C GLU A 402 10.30 -33.48 -2.61
N GLY A 403 9.39 -33.29 -1.64
CA GLY A 403 8.12 -32.57 -1.82
C GLY A 403 8.26 -31.06 -2.08
N ASP A 404 9.37 -30.45 -1.69
CA ASP A 404 9.62 -29.01 -1.83
C ASP A 404 10.22 -28.63 -3.18
N TYR A 405 10.51 -29.62 -4.02
CA TYR A 405 11.13 -29.44 -5.31
C TYR A 405 10.22 -29.92 -6.44
N LYS A 406 10.38 -29.31 -7.61
CA LYS A 406 9.77 -29.71 -8.88
C LYS A 406 10.87 -30.24 -9.79
N LYS A 407 10.77 -31.50 -10.21
CA LYS A 407 11.69 -32.08 -11.18
C LYS A 407 11.54 -31.38 -12.53
N ARG A 408 12.63 -30.79 -13.00
CA ARG A 408 12.75 -30.10 -14.30
C ARG A 408 13.53 -30.93 -15.33
N SER A 409 14.32 -31.92 -14.91
CA SER A 409 15.04 -32.79 -15.85
C SER A 409 14.14 -33.76 -16.60
N ILE A 410 14.59 -34.11 -17.81
CA ILE A 410 14.03 -35.17 -18.65
C ILE A 410 14.70 -36.51 -18.28
N ALA A 411 14.01 -37.63 -18.47
CA ALA A 411 14.58 -38.96 -18.26
C ALA A 411 15.86 -39.17 -19.09
N GLY A 412 16.94 -39.62 -18.44
CA GLY A 412 18.22 -39.90 -19.11
C GLY A 412 19.16 -38.71 -19.30
N MET A 413 18.96 -37.63 -18.54
CA MET A 413 19.86 -36.47 -18.52
C MET A 413 21.19 -36.83 -17.83
N LEU A 414 22.33 -36.44 -18.42
CA LEU A 414 23.66 -36.78 -17.92
C LEU A 414 24.48 -35.51 -17.62
N THR A 415 25.39 -35.58 -16.64
CA THR A 415 26.51 -34.63 -16.50
C THR A 415 27.81 -35.30 -16.92
N LEU A 416 28.69 -34.58 -17.60
CA LEU A 416 30.09 -34.94 -17.76
C LEU A 416 30.90 -34.32 -16.62
N TRP A 417 31.59 -35.17 -15.85
CA TRP A 417 32.56 -34.77 -14.85
C TRP A 417 33.82 -35.60 -15.05
N GLU A 418 34.97 -34.93 -15.23
CA GLU A 418 36.27 -35.55 -15.53
C GLU A 418 36.28 -36.54 -16.73
N GLY A 419 35.34 -36.39 -17.67
CA GLY A 419 35.20 -37.26 -18.84
C GLY A 419 34.29 -38.47 -18.63
N GLU A 420 33.72 -38.64 -17.44
CA GLU A 420 32.75 -39.68 -17.12
C GLU A 420 31.31 -39.13 -17.14
N GLU A 421 30.36 -39.97 -17.58
CA GLU A 421 28.94 -39.62 -17.69
C GLU A 421 28.16 -40.08 -16.45
N PHE A 422 27.56 -39.14 -15.72
CA PHE A 422 26.71 -39.42 -14.55
C PHE A 422 25.27 -39.09 -14.85
N LEU A 423 24.32 -39.95 -14.46
CA LEU A 423 22.90 -39.63 -14.53
C LEU A 423 22.59 -38.51 -13.54
N VAL A 424 21.82 -37.50 -13.96
CA VAL A 424 21.47 -36.36 -13.14
C VAL A 424 20.00 -36.01 -13.26
N GLU A 425 19.44 -35.50 -12.17
CA GLU A 425 18.16 -34.85 -12.13
C GLU A 425 18.33 -33.36 -11.82
N VAL A 426 17.55 -32.51 -12.48
CA VAL A 426 17.50 -31.08 -12.21
C VAL A 426 16.23 -30.85 -11.44
N LEU A 427 16.37 -30.32 -10.22
CA LEU A 427 15.24 -30.02 -9.36
C LEU A 427 15.19 -28.52 -9.13
N GLN A 428 13.98 -27.94 -9.14
CA GLN A 428 13.75 -26.55 -8.81
C GLN A 428 12.98 -26.45 -7.49
N ARG A 429 13.55 -25.76 -6.49
CA ARG A 429 12.88 -25.51 -5.21
C ARG A 429 11.65 -24.64 -5.45
N LYS A 430 10.50 -25.05 -4.90
CA LYS A 430 9.22 -24.36 -5.07
C LYS A 430 9.18 -23.01 -4.37
N ALA A 431 9.89 -22.87 -3.26
CA ALA A 431 9.86 -21.68 -2.41
C ALA A 431 10.50 -20.44 -3.07
N ASP A 432 11.62 -20.62 -3.75
CA ASP A 432 12.45 -19.51 -4.25
C ASP A 432 13.03 -19.73 -5.65
N GLY A 433 12.67 -20.84 -6.29
CA GLY A 433 13.11 -21.17 -7.63
C GLY A 433 14.57 -21.64 -7.74
N GLN A 434 15.27 -21.91 -6.62
CA GLN A 434 16.66 -22.40 -6.65
C GLN A 434 16.76 -23.72 -7.42
N ILE A 435 17.75 -23.83 -8.32
CA ILE A 435 18.01 -25.03 -9.11
C ILE A 435 19.13 -25.84 -8.46
N ILE A 436 18.89 -27.13 -8.24
CA ILE A 436 19.89 -28.10 -7.76
C ILE A 436 20.02 -29.29 -8.72
N LEU A 437 21.16 -29.97 -8.66
CA LEU A 437 21.42 -31.22 -9.37
C LEU A 437 21.38 -32.38 -8.37
N ARG A 438 20.74 -33.50 -8.74
CA ARG A 438 20.67 -34.72 -7.93
C ARG A 438 21.19 -35.91 -8.73
N TYR A 439 22.07 -36.70 -8.14
CA TYR A 439 22.66 -37.89 -8.76
C TYR A 439 22.02 -39.15 -8.18
N PRO A 440 21.10 -39.82 -8.91
CA PRO A 440 20.32 -40.91 -8.34
C PRO A 440 21.08 -42.23 -8.12
N ASN A 441 22.33 -42.36 -8.58
CA ASN A 441 23.07 -43.64 -8.56
C ASN A 441 24.51 -43.49 -8.05
N ASN A 442 24.76 -44.10 -6.89
CA ASN A 442 26.09 -44.33 -6.33
C ASN A 442 26.22 -45.83 -6.04
N GLU A 443 27.44 -46.36 -5.97
CA GLU A 443 27.74 -47.79 -5.89
C GLU A 443 27.05 -48.53 -4.71
N ASP A 444 26.54 -47.79 -3.71
CA ASP A 444 25.85 -48.30 -2.53
C ASP A 444 24.31 -48.34 -2.63
N GLY A 445 23.70 -48.00 -3.78
CA GLY A 445 22.24 -48.04 -3.97
C GLY A 445 21.45 -47.00 -3.16
N LYS A 446 22.16 -46.06 -2.51
CA LYS A 446 21.62 -44.83 -1.96
C LYS A 446 21.93 -43.69 -2.94
N PRO A 447 21.00 -42.76 -3.20
CA PRO A 447 21.36 -41.55 -3.94
C PRO A 447 22.41 -40.79 -3.11
N ASP A 448 23.63 -40.60 -3.62
CA ASP A 448 24.45 -39.55 -3.03
C ASP A 448 23.84 -38.23 -3.45
N GLU A 449 23.49 -37.46 -2.44
CA GLU A 449 23.39 -36.02 -2.53
C GLU A 449 24.79 -35.47 -2.78
N LEU A 450 25.31 -35.67 -3.99
CA LEU A 450 26.35 -34.79 -4.52
C LEU A 450 25.63 -33.51 -4.94
N GLU A 451 25.53 -32.62 -3.97
CA GLU A 451 25.53 -31.19 -4.25
C GLU A 451 26.74 -30.92 -5.16
N GLY A 452 26.55 -30.18 -6.26
CA GLY A 452 27.50 -30.10 -7.39
C GLY A 452 28.92 -29.68 -7.03
N ASN A 453 29.85 -29.59 -7.98
CA ASN A 453 31.25 -29.26 -7.68
C ASN A 453 31.50 -27.76 -7.41
N LEU A 454 32.69 -27.44 -6.88
CA LEU A 454 33.15 -26.09 -6.51
C LEU A 454 33.05 -25.11 -7.71
N PRO A 455 32.97 -23.78 -7.48
CA PRO A 455 32.95 -22.76 -8.55
C PRO A 455 34.10 -22.86 -9.58
N GLU A 456 35.20 -23.54 -9.22
CA GLU A 456 36.36 -23.80 -10.06
C GLU A 456 36.19 -25.01 -11.03
N ASP A 457 35.18 -25.87 -10.82
CA ASP A 457 35.02 -27.13 -11.52
C ASP A 457 34.07 -27.01 -12.71
N ASN A 458 34.60 -27.21 -13.91
CA ASN A 458 33.84 -27.19 -15.15
C ASN A 458 32.99 -28.47 -15.28
N PHE A 459 31.67 -28.38 -15.18
CA PHE A 459 30.77 -29.47 -15.57
C PHE A 459 29.98 -29.13 -16.84
N GLN A 460 29.71 -30.15 -17.66
CA GLN A 460 28.94 -30.01 -18.89
C GLN A 460 27.73 -30.94 -18.85
N LEU A 461 26.51 -30.40 -18.96
CA LEU A 461 25.30 -31.21 -19.12
C LEU A 461 25.19 -31.70 -20.56
N VAL A 462 25.00 -33.01 -20.76
CA VAL A 462 24.91 -33.64 -22.09
C VAL A 462 23.66 -34.51 -22.20
N MET A 463 23.00 -34.45 -23.36
CA MET A 463 21.82 -35.25 -23.69
C MET A 463 22.16 -36.30 -24.75
N LYS A 464 21.87 -37.58 -24.49
CA LYS A 464 22.22 -38.71 -25.40
C LYS A 464 21.38 -38.80 -26.69
N LYS A 465 20.19 -38.18 -26.77
CA LYS A 465 19.26 -38.31 -27.92
C LYS A 465 18.93 -36.97 -28.58
N ARG A 466 19.27 -36.82 -29.87
CA ARG A 466 18.97 -35.64 -30.71
C ARG A 466 17.49 -35.26 -30.79
N SER A 467 16.57 -36.22 -30.68
CA SER A 467 15.13 -36.00 -30.87
C SER A 467 14.43 -35.27 -29.71
N GLN A 468 15.13 -35.00 -28.60
CA GLN A 468 14.58 -34.30 -27.42
C GLN A 468 15.26 -32.95 -27.15
N GLN A 469 16.11 -32.47 -28.07
CA GLN A 469 16.83 -31.19 -27.97
C GLN A 469 15.90 -29.96 -27.91
N ASN A 470 14.65 -30.09 -28.36
CA ASN A 470 13.71 -28.95 -28.44
C ASN A 470 12.94 -28.69 -27.13
N LEU A 471 13.13 -29.52 -26.10
CA LEU A 471 12.47 -29.40 -24.79
C LEU A 471 13.35 -28.74 -23.72
N PHE A 472 14.56 -28.31 -24.10
CA PHE A 472 15.51 -27.61 -23.26
C PHE A 472 16.13 -26.49 -24.09
N ASP A 473 15.73 -25.25 -23.82
CA ASP A 473 16.39 -24.05 -24.33
C ASP A 473 17.74 -23.95 -23.62
N GLY A 474 18.82 -24.23 -24.35
CA GLY A 474 20.18 -24.21 -23.78
C GLY A 474 21.12 -25.10 -24.56
N THR A 475 21.35 -24.77 -25.84
CA THR A 475 22.42 -25.38 -26.63
C THR A 475 23.75 -25.32 -25.87
N ASN A 476 24.37 -26.48 -25.62
CA ASN A 476 25.68 -26.67 -24.99
C ASN A 476 25.78 -26.36 -23.48
N GLY A 477 24.95 -27.01 -22.66
CA GLY A 477 25.29 -27.29 -21.26
C GLY A 477 25.37 -26.07 -20.32
N THR A 478 24.77 -24.94 -20.70
CA THR A 478 24.64 -23.76 -19.85
C THR A 478 23.18 -23.56 -19.47
N LEU A 479 22.88 -23.64 -18.17
CA LEU A 479 21.57 -23.27 -17.63
C LEU A 479 21.47 -21.75 -17.58
N TYR A 480 20.31 -21.19 -17.92
CA TYR A 480 20.04 -19.75 -17.81
C TYR A 480 18.81 -19.53 -16.92
N ASP A 481 18.83 -18.50 -16.08
CA ASP A 481 17.66 -18.12 -15.28
C ASP A 481 16.69 -17.28 -16.10
N ASN A 482 15.57 -16.89 -15.51
CA ASN A 482 14.57 -16.03 -16.15
C ASN A 482 15.17 -14.67 -16.58
N ASP A 483 16.35 -14.31 -16.09
CA ASP A 483 17.05 -13.06 -16.42
C ASP A 483 18.02 -13.24 -17.61
N GLY A 484 18.09 -14.44 -18.19
CA GLY A 484 19.06 -14.79 -19.23
C GLY A 484 20.50 -14.85 -18.73
N ASN A 485 20.70 -14.81 -17.41
CA ASN A 485 22.01 -14.96 -16.80
C ASN A 485 22.32 -16.45 -16.71
N LYS A 486 23.59 -16.81 -16.93
CA LYS A 486 24.06 -18.16 -16.68
C LYS A 486 23.77 -18.52 -15.22
N ILE A 487 22.97 -19.56 -14.99
CA ILE A 487 22.78 -20.17 -13.68
C ILE A 487 24.10 -20.87 -13.35
N HIS A 488 24.80 -20.28 -12.40
CA HIS A 488 25.79 -20.99 -11.61
C HIS A 488 25.01 -21.87 -10.64
N VAL A 489 25.19 -23.19 -10.74
CA VAL A 489 24.59 -24.16 -9.80
C VAL A 489 25.39 -24.04 -8.50
N TYR A 490 24.70 -23.78 -7.38
CA TYR A 490 25.32 -23.60 -6.06
C TYR A 490 25.17 -24.87 -5.21
N MET A 491 26.19 -25.17 -4.41
CA MET A 491 26.27 -26.29 -3.47
C MET A 491 25.83 -25.87 -2.07
N GLY A 492 24.94 -26.63 -1.46
CA GLY A 492 24.79 -26.78 -0.01
C GLY A 492 25.66 -27.93 0.51
N ARG A 493 25.97 -27.91 1.81
CA ARG A 493 26.67 -28.98 2.49
C ARG A 493 25.68 -29.93 3.13
N LYS A 494 26.02 -31.22 3.06
CA LYS A 494 25.39 -32.25 3.89
C LYS A 494 25.66 -31.94 5.37
N SER A 495 24.61 -31.99 6.19
CA SER A 495 24.74 -32.07 7.66
C SER A 495 24.96 -33.50 8.12
#